data_AF-A0A937HVU6-F1
#
_entry.id   AF-A0A937HVU6-F1
#
_cell.length_a   1.000
_cell.length_b   1.000
_cell.length_c   1.000
_cell.angle_alpha   90.00
_cell.angle_beta   90.00
_cell.angle_gamma   90.00
#
_symmetry.space_group_name_H-M   'P 1'
#
loop_
_entity.id
_entity.type
_entity.pdbx_description
1 polymer ?
#
loop_
_entity_poly.entity_id
_entity_poly.type
_entity_poly.pdbx_seq_one_letter_code
_entity_poly.pdbx_strand_id
1 'polypeptide(L)'
;MAIAPDGQRRRLRGLELLQPAPPPAASALSDCLDGLRQDWRRDGSLAALWQDWPTIAGERLAPHCRPLTLQRGVLTVGASHPQWRQALQYNKHQLISALHRAGHPVRDLRIQQHHTSSAAPLDSEASIWAQHPSRADVHGMGACPSCARPAPNGEINLWACCGFCHRRRFTEA
;
A
#
# COMPACT_ATOMS: atom_id res chain seq x y z
N MET A 1 -12.40 43.38 -4.35
CA MET A 1 -13.03 42.41 -3.43
C MET A 1 -13.95 41.52 -4.25
N ALA A 2 -13.70 40.21 -4.31
CA ALA A 2 -14.58 39.29 -5.05
C ALA A 2 -15.85 39.02 -4.24
N ILE A 3 -17.00 39.40 -4.79
CA ILE A 3 -18.33 39.20 -4.20
C ILE A 3 -18.72 37.74 -4.47
N ALA A 4 -18.84 36.92 -3.42
CA ALA A 4 -19.28 35.52 -3.56
C ALA A 4 -20.67 35.44 -4.22
N PRO A 5 -20.94 34.49 -5.13
CA PRO A 5 -22.21 34.37 -5.85
C PRO A 5 -23.39 34.03 -4.92
N ASP A 6 -24.62 34.38 -5.31
CA ASP A 6 -25.83 34.25 -4.47
C ASP A 6 -26.10 32.83 -3.95
N GLY A 7 -25.71 31.80 -4.70
CA GLY A 7 -25.84 30.39 -4.27
C GLY A 7 -24.92 29.98 -3.11
N GLN A 8 -23.96 30.82 -2.73
CA GLN A 8 -23.05 30.62 -1.60
C GLN A 8 -23.39 31.55 -0.42
N ARG A 9 -24.53 32.21 -0.44
CA ARG A 9 -24.98 33.14 0.60
C ARG A 9 -26.27 32.66 1.20
N ARG A 10 -26.22 32.23 2.46
CA ARG A 10 -27.43 31.92 3.23
C ARG A 10 -27.79 33.13 4.08
N ARG A 11 -28.79 33.90 3.63
CA ARG A 11 -29.33 35.04 4.38
C ARG A 11 -30.22 34.54 5.52
N LEU A 12 -29.87 34.89 6.75
CA LEU A 12 -30.68 34.71 7.96
C LEU A 12 -31.11 36.09 8.47
N ARG A 13 -32.09 36.16 9.38
CA ARG A 13 -32.55 37.45 9.92
C ARG A 13 -31.40 38.18 10.61
N GLY A 14 -30.91 39.26 9.99
CA GLY A 14 -29.85 40.12 10.51
C GLY A 14 -28.41 39.66 10.23
N LEU A 15 -28.18 38.57 9.48
CA LEU A 15 -26.84 38.06 9.20
C LEU A 15 -26.77 37.28 7.88
N GLU A 16 -25.64 37.40 7.17
CA GLU A 16 -25.35 36.64 5.96
C GLU A 16 -24.23 35.63 6.22
N LEU A 17 -24.52 34.34 6.00
CA LEU A 17 -23.52 33.28 6.12
C LEU A 17 -22.96 32.95 4.74
N LEU A 18 -21.63 32.96 4.62
CA LEU A 18 -20.94 32.39 3.47
C LEU A 18 -20.94 30.86 3.62
N GLN A 19 -21.52 30.17 2.65
CA GLN A 19 -21.48 28.72 2.55
C GLN A 19 -20.40 28.29 1.55
N PRO A 20 -19.73 27.15 1.78
CA PRO A 20 -18.88 26.56 0.76
C PRO A 20 -19.72 26.24 -0.49
N ALA A 21 -19.08 26.28 -1.65
CA ALA A 21 -19.74 25.90 -2.90
C ALA A 21 -20.40 24.51 -2.76
N PRO A 22 -21.64 24.32 -3.25
CA PRO A 22 -22.26 23.01 -3.24
C PRO A 22 -21.37 22.02 -4.02
N PRO A 23 -21.24 20.76 -3.56
CA PRO A 23 -20.46 19.76 -4.28
C PRO A 23 -21.06 19.58 -5.69
N PRO A 24 -20.23 19.23 -6.69
CA PRO A 24 -20.71 18.94 -8.03
C PRO A 24 -21.74 17.80 -7.99
N ALA A 25 -22.66 17.79 -8.96
CA ALA A 25 -23.65 16.73 -9.10
C ALA A 25 -22.95 15.35 -9.22
N ALA A 26 -23.57 14.31 -8.64
CA ALA A 26 -23.03 12.96 -8.72
C ALA A 26 -22.99 12.49 -10.18
N SER A 27 -21.79 12.18 -10.68
CA SER A 27 -21.56 11.56 -11.98
C SER A 27 -21.36 10.06 -11.84
N ALA A 28 -21.37 9.34 -12.96
CA ALA A 28 -21.02 7.92 -12.94
C ALA A 28 -19.57 7.75 -12.47
N LEU A 29 -19.29 6.64 -11.78
CA LEU A 29 -17.94 6.33 -11.28
C LEU A 29 -16.92 6.29 -12.43
N SER A 30 -17.33 5.82 -13.62
CA SER A 30 -16.50 5.82 -14.82
C SER A 30 -16.01 7.23 -15.18
N ASP A 31 -16.91 8.21 -15.19
CA ASP A 31 -16.60 9.58 -15.60
C ASP A 31 -15.67 10.26 -14.59
N CYS A 32 -15.89 9.99 -13.30
CA CYS A 32 -14.98 10.45 -12.24
C CYS A 32 -13.57 9.87 -12.40
N LEU A 33 -13.47 8.57 -12.67
CA LEU A 33 -12.19 7.89 -12.89
C LEU A 33 -11.49 8.38 -14.16
N ASP A 34 -12.25 8.67 -15.22
CA ASP A 34 -11.71 9.21 -16.47
C ASP A 34 -11.20 10.65 -16.30
N GLY A 35 -11.94 11.51 -15.60
CA GLY A 35 -11.48 12.85 -15.26
C GLY A 35 -10.18 12.81 -14.46
N LEU A 36 -10.16 11.99 -13.41
CA LEU A 36 -9.00 11.82 -12.55
C LEU A 36 -7.78 11.24 -13.30
N ARG A 37 -8.00 10.34 -14.27
CA ARG A 37 -6.95 9.84 -15.17
C ARG A 37 -6.38 10.95 -16.07
N GLN A 38 -7.21 11.88 -16.54
CA GLN A 38 -6.75 13.02 -17.35
C GLN A 38 -5.97 14.03 -16.51
N ASP A 39 -6.46 14.34 -15.31
CA ASP A 39 -5.78 15.24 -14.37
C ASP A 39 -4.39 14.69 -14.01
N TRP A 40 -4.30 13.40 -13.74
CA TRP A 40 -3.03 12.72 -13.50
C TRP A 40 -2.02 12.85 -14.65
N ARG A 41 -2.49 12.83 -15.90
CA ARG A 41 -1.64 13.03 -17.09
C ARG A 41 -1.20 14.49 -17.20
N ARG A 42 -2.09 15.44 -16.93
CA ARG A 42 -1.80 16.88 -16.95
C ARG A 42 -0.77 17.26 -15.88
N ASP A 43 -0.89 16.71 -14.68
CA ASP A 43 -0.02 17.02 -13.55
C ASP A 43 1.30 16.23 -13.56
N GLY A 44 1.51 15.34 -14.54
CA GLY A 44 2.70 14.51 -14.62
C GLY A 44 2.86 13.57 -13.41
N SER A 45 1.73 13.14 -12.85
CA SER A 45 1.69 12.34 -11.63
C SER A 45 2.30 10.92 -11.82
N LEU A 46 2.66 10.28 -10.70
CA LEU A 46 3.13 8.89 -10.69
C LEU A 46 2.11 7.93 -11.33
N ALA A 47 0.82 8.21 -11.20
CA ALA A 47 -0.24 7.35 -11.72
C ALA A 47 -0.31 7.36 -13.25
N ALA A 48 -0.10 8.53 -13.89
CA ALA A 48 0.04 8.60 -15.34
C ALA A 48 1.28 7.83 -15.81
N LEU A 49 2.40 7.99 -15.10
CA LEU A 49 3.63 7.25 -15.38
C LEU A 49 3.42 5.74 -15.28
N TRP A 50 2.65 5.25 -14.29
CA TRP A 50 2.29 3.83 -14.18
C TRP A 50 1.50 3.31 -15.39
N GLN A 51 0.63 4.13 -15.97
CA GLN A 51 -0.14 3.73 -17.16
C GLN A 51 0.75 3.61 -18.40
N ASP A 52 1.69 4.54 -18.57
CA ASP A 52 2.55 4.58 -19.76
C ASP A 52 3.84 3.75 -19.56
N TRP A 53 4.11 3.27 -18.34
CA TRP A 53 5.30 2.49 -17.99
C TRP A 53 5.57 1.28 -18.87
N PRO A 54 4.58 0.43 -19.25
CA PRO A 54 4.82 -0.71 -20.15
C PRO A 54 5.40 -0.28 -21.50
N THR A 55 4.95 0.85 -22.03
CA THR A 55 5.45 1.42 -23.30
C THR A 55 6.83 2.05 -23.13
N ILE A 56 7.10 2.70 -21.99
CA ILE A 56 8.36 3.39 -21.72
C ILE A 56 9.50 2.40 -21.40
N ALA A 57 9.23 1.41 -20.53
CA ALA A 57 10.20 0.41 -20.11
C ALA A 57 10.34 -0.74 -21.13
N GLY A 58 9.30 -0.98 -21.94
CA GLY A 58 9.24 -2.07 -22.90
C GLY A 58 8.96 -3.43 -22.25
N GLU A 59 8.64 -4.43 -23.07
CA GLU A 59 8.14 -5.73 -22.63
C GLU A 59 9.08 -6.49 -21.69
N ARG A 60 10.40 -6.30 -21.83
CA ARG A 60 11.41 -7.02 -21.04
C ARG A 60 11.57 -6.44 -19.62
N LEU A 61 11.43 -5.13 -19.45
CA LEU A 61 11.64 -4.46 -18.16
C LEU A 61 10.34 -4.23 -17.39
N ALA A 62 9.22 -3.99 -18.10
CA ALA A 62 7.91 -3.70 -17.50
C ALA A 62 7.43 -4.72 -16.44
N PRO A 63 7.53 -6.05 -16.63
CA PRO A 63 7.05 -7.00 -15.63
C PRO A 63 7.94 -7.11 -14.39
N HIS A 64 9.22 -6.75 -14.51
CA HIS A 64 10.22 -6.97 -13.47
C HIS A 64 10.66 -5.71 -12.74
N CYS A 65 10.34 -4.55 -13.30
CA CYS A 65 10.70 -3.24 -12.79
C CYS A 65 9.44 -2.40 -12.66
N ARG A 66 9.22 -1.80 -11.49
CA ARG A 66 8.03 -0.98 -11.25
C ARG A 66 8.40 0.40 -10.68
N PRO A 67 7.77 1.48 -11.12
CA PRO A 67 7.97 2.79 -10.52
C PRO A 67 7.39 2.76 -9.10
N LEU A 68 8.12 3.26 -8.11
CA LEU A 68 7.70 3.26 -6.71
C LEU A 68 7.27 4.66 -6.27
N THR A 69 8.11 5.66 -6.53
CA THR A 69 7.87 7.04 -6.07
C THR A 69 8.42 8.03 -7.08
N LEU A 70 7.71 9.14 -7.29
CA LEU A 70 8.19 10.29 -8.03
C LEU A 70 8.19 11.51 -7.09
N GLN A 71 9.37 12.02 -6.74
CA GLN A 71 9.51 13.16 -5.83
C GLN A 71 10.50 14.18 -6.38
N ARG A 72 10.06 15.43 -6.55
CA ARG A 72 10.90 16.56 -7.03
C ARG A 72 11.67 16.25 -8.32
N GLY A 73 11.05 15.46 -9.21
CA GLY A 73 11.67 15.01 -10.46
C GLY A 73 12.63 13.83 -10.32
N VAL A 74 12.75 13.19 -9.15
CA VAL A 74 13.51 11.95 -9.00
C VAL A 74 12.55 10.77 -9.00
N LEU A 75 12.69 9.88 -9.98
CA LEU A 75 11.90 8.66 -10.09
C LEU A 75 12.64 7.50 -9.43
N THR A 76 12.02 6.89 -8.43
CA THR A 76 12.53 5.66 -7.83
C THR A 76 11.88 4.46 -8.51
N VAL A 77 12.69 3.57 -9.08
CA VAL A 77 12.24 2.33 -9.74
C VAL A 77 12.71 1.14 -8.92
N GLY A 78 11.77 0.29 -8.57
CA GLY A 78 12.01 -0.97 -7.87
C GLY A 78 12.23 -2.12 -8.85
N ALA A 79 13.37 -2.80 -8.76
CA ALA A 79 13.65 -4.03 -9.52
C ALA A 79 13.42 -5.28 -8.67
N SER A 80 12.71 -6.26 -9.23
CA SER A 80 12.41 -7.55 -8.58
C SER A 80 13.64 -8.42 -8.32
N HIS A 81 14.64 -8.40 -9.22
CA HIS A 81 15.87 -9.19 -9.11
C HIS A 81 17.14 -8.37 -9.35
N PRO A 82 18.30 -8.81 -8.82
CA PRO A 82 19.60 -8.18 -9.03
C PRO A 82 19.98 -7.97 -10.50
N GLN A 83 19.65 -8.92 -11.38
CA GLN A 83 19.91 -8.83 -12.83
C GLN A 83 19.18 -7.65 -13.48
N TRP A 84 17.91 -7.41 -13.10
CA TRP A 84 17.12 -6.30 -13.60
C TRP A 84 17.58 -4.96 -13.05
N ARG A 85 18.11 -4.96 -11.82
CA ARG A 85 18.77 -3.78 -11.24
C ARG A 85 19.99 -3.35 -12.04
N GLN A 86 20.80 -4.31 -12.51
CA GLN A 86 21.96 -4.04 -13.35
C GLN A 86 21.53 -3.57 -14.74
N ALA A 87 20.55 -4.23 -15.35
CA ALA A 87 19.99 -3.82 -16.64
C ALA A 87 19.39 -2.40 -16.59
N LEU A 88 18.66 -2.04 -15.53
CA LEU A 88 18.15 -0.68 -15.32
C LEU A 88 19.26 0.35 -15.12
N GLN A 89 20.33 -0.01 -14.40
CA GLN A 89 21.47 0.90 -14.20
C GLN A 89 22.15 1.23 -15.52
N TYR A 90 22.38 0.21 -16.36
CA TYR A 90 22.97 0.40 -17.68
C TYR A 90 22.05 1.21 -18.61
N ASN A 91 20.75 0.90 -18.63
CA ASN A 91 19.77 1.58 -19.47
C ASN A 91 19.23 2.88 -18.86
N LYS A 92 19.80 3.37 -17.75
CA LYS A 92 19.30 4.54 -17.01
C LYS A 92 19.12 5.76 -17.91
N HIS A 93 20.13 6.07 -18.73
CA HIS A 93 20.09 7.22 -19.64
C HIS A 93 19.01 7.07 -20.72
N GLN A 94 18.89 5.88 -21.31
CA GLN A 94 17.86 5.60 -22.31
C GLN A 94 16.46 5.71 -21.71
N LEU A 95 16.27 5.25 -20.47
CA LEU A 95 15.00 5.31 -19.78
C LEU A 95 14.60 6.74 -19.42
N ILE A 96 15.55 7.57 -18.97
CA ILE A 96 15.31 9.00 -18.73
C ILE A 96 14.86 9.69 -20.03
N SER A 97 15.53 9.42 -21.15
CA SER A 97 15.13 9.96 -22.46
C SER A 97 13.76 9.47 -22.90
N ALA A 98 13.41 8.21 -22.63
CA ALA A 98 12.08 7.67 -22.92
C ALA A 98 10.99 8.33 -22.06
N LEU A 99 11.26 8.56 -20.76
CA LEU A 99 10.37 9.27 -19.84
C LEU A 99 10.14 10.72 -20.28
N HIS A 100 11.19 11.42 -20.74
CA HIS A 100 11.07 12.78 -21.26
C HIS A 100 10.20 12.83 -22.52
N ARG A 101 10.37 11.87 -23.45
CA ARG A 101 9.52 11.77 -24.65
C ARG A 101 8.07 11.47 -24.34
N ALA A 102 7.80 10.73 -23.25
CA ALA A 102 6.46 10.48 -22.76
C ALA A 102 5.82 11.68 -22.02
N GLY A 103 6.55 12.79 -21.87
CA GLY A 103 6.04 14.00 -21.22
C GLY A 103 6.20 14.02 -19.70
N HIS A 104 6.98 13.09 -19.11
CA HIS A 104 7.27 13.06 -17.69
C HIS A 104 8.63 13.71 -17.38
N PRO A 105 8.67 14.88 -16.69
CA PRO A 105 9.91 15.57 -16.38
C PRO A 105 10.66 14.89 -15.23
N VAL A 106 11.50 13.89 -15.55
CA VAL A 106 12.35 13.17 -14.59
C VAL A 106 13.79 13.63 -14.70
N ARG A 107 14.32 14.26 -13.64
CA ARG A 107 15.72 14.73 -13.53
C ARG A 107 16.70 13.61 -13.23
N ASP A 108 16.31 12.67 -12.37
CA ASP A 108 17.17 11.57 -11.96
C ASP A 108 16.37 10.30 -11.70
N LEU A 109 17.05 9.16 -11.81
CA LEU A 109 16.47 7.85 -11.60
C LEU A 109 17.25 7.11 -10.50
N ARG A 110 16.53 6.74 -9.45
CA ARG A 110 17.03 5.94 -8.33
C ARG A 110 16.54 4.51 -8.47
N ILE A 111 17.45 3.56 -8.35
CA ILE A 111 17.12 2.13 -8.51
C ILE A 111 17.21 1.49 -7.14
N GLN A 112 16.10 0.92 -6.70
CA GLN A 112 16.03 0.18 -5.44
C GLN A 112 15.80 -1.30 -5.73
N GLN A 113 16.41 -2.15 -4.92
CA GLN A 113 16.08 -3.56 -4.92
C GLN A 113 14.72 -3.70 -4.25
N HIS A 114 13.70 -3.96 -5.07
CA HIS A 114 12.35 -4.16 -4.61
C HIS A 114 12.05 -5.65 -4.68
N HIS A 115 12.34 -6.37 -3.59
CA HIS A 115 11.75 -7.68 -3.42
C HIS A 115 10.24 -7.46 -3.33
N THR A 116 9.51 -7.79 -4.39
CA THR A 116 8.10 -8.10 -4.19
C THR A 116 8.16 -9.30 -3.27
N SER A 117 7.87 -9.10 -1.97
CA SER A 117 7.62 -10.23 -1.10
C SER A 117 6.48 -10.94 -1.81
N SER A 118 6.78 -12.07 -2.45
CA SER A 118 5.73 -12.99 -2.82
C SER A 118 5.02 -13.24 -1.51
N ALA A 119 3.79 -12.75 -1.38
CA ALA A 119 2.97 -13.18 -0.28
C ALA A 119 3.00 -14.71 -0.35
N ALA A 120 3.61 -15.35 0.64
CA ALA A 120 3.47 -16.78 0.75
C ALA A 120 1.96 -17.05 0.70
N PRO A 121 1.52 -18.09 -0.01
CA PRO A 121 0.11 -18.44 0.00
C PRO A 121 -0.32 -18.49 1.47
N LEU A 122 -1.29 -17.64 1.82
CA LEU A 122 -1.80 -17.59 3.19
C LEU A 122 -2.48 -18.93 3.43
N ASP A 123 -2.11 -19.62 4.50
CA ASP A 123 -2.80 -20.83 4.91
C ASP A 123 -4.29 -20.52 5.12
N SER A 124 -5.14 -21.48 4.79
CA SER A 124 -6.57 -21.33 5.03
C SER A 124 -6.84 -21.22 6.53
N GLU A 125 -7.87 -20.47 6.91
CA GLU A 125 -8.31 -20.34 8.31
C GLU A 125 -8.55 -21.72 8.95
N ALA A 126 -9.09 -22.67 8.18
CA ALA A 126 -9.29 -24.04 8.62
C ALA A 126 -7.97 -24.76 8.94
N SER A 127 -6.93 -24.57 8.13
CA SER A 127 -5.59 -25.13 8.37
C SER A 127 -4.95 -24.52 9.62
N ILE A 128 -5.03 -23.20 9.76
CA ILE A 128 -4.52 -22.45 10.92
C ILE A 128 -5.21 -22.93 12.20
N TRP A 129 -6.55 -23.07 12.17
CA TRP A 129 -7.32 -23.49 13.33
C TRP A 129 -7.11 -24.97 13.68
N ALA A 130 -6.86 -25.83 12.70
CA ALA A 130 -6.56 -27.25 12.93
C ALA A 130 -5.24 -27.47 13.69
N GLN A 131 -4.29 -26.55 13.56
CA GLN A 131 -2.98 -26.61 14.22
C GLN A 131 -2.86 -25.60 15.37
N HIS A 132 -3.98 -25.01 15.82
CA HIS A 132 -3.94 -23.93 16.78
C HIS A 132 -3.50 -24.43 18.17
N PRO A 133 -2.55 -23.77 18.85
CA PRO A 133 -1.97 -24.23 20.13
C PRO A 133 -2.99 -24.48 21.25
N SER A 134 -4.11 -23.75 21.25
CA SER A 134 -5.20 -23.91 22.23
C SER A 134 -6.12 -25.11 21.96
N ARG A 135 -5.92 -25.87 20.89
CA ARG A 135 -6.71 -27.07 20.55
C ARG A 135 -6.35 -28.23 21.48
N ALA A 136 -7.08 -28.32 22.58
CA ALA A 136 -6.94 -29.40 23.56
C ALA A 136 -7.27 -30.79 22.99
N ASP A 137 -8.11 -30.86 21.95
CA ASP A 137 -8.45 -32.08 21.24
C ASP A 137 -7.29 -32.61 20.37
N VAL A 138 -6.45 -31.72 19.85
CA VAL A 138 -5.29 -32.06 19.00
C VAL A 138 -4.03 -32.28 19.84
N HIS A 139 -3.75 -31.38 20.78
CA HIS A 139 -2.52 -31.40 21.57
C HIS A 139 -2.67 -32.09 22.94
N GLY A 140 -3.89 -32.40 23.37
CA GLY A 140 -4.18 -32.89 24.71
C GLY A 140 -4.06 -31.81 25.79
N MET A 141 -4.32 -32.21 27.02
CA MET A 141 -4.27 -31.36 28.21
C MET A 141 -3.11 -31.78 29.12
N GLY A 142 -2.44 -30.79 29.72
CA GLY A 142 -1.42 -30.97 30.73
C GLY A 142 -1.56 -29.95 31.86
N ALA A 143 -0.73 -30.08 32.89
CA ALA A 143 -0.70 -29.11 33.97
C ALA A 143 0.34 -28.02 33.69
N CYS A 144 -0.05 -26.75 33.81
CA CYS A 144 0.86 -25.63 33.62
C CYS A 144 1.96 -25.62 34.69
N PRO A 145 3.25 -25.50 34.35
CA PRO A 145 4.33 -25.51 35.32
C PRO A 145 4.34 -24.27 36.25
N SER A 146 3.75 -23.13 35.83
CA SER A 146 3.74 -21.90 36.64
C SER A 146 2.57 -21.80 37.63
N CYS A 147 1.42 -22.40 37.33
CA CYS A 147 0.22 -22.27 38.17
C CYS A 147 -0.52 -23.58 38.44
N ALA A 148 -0.01 -24.71 37.96
CA ALA A 148 -0.60 -26.06 38.05
C ALA A 148 -2.01 -26.22 37.48
N ARG A 149 -2.54 -25.21 36.76
CA ARG A 149 -3.87 -25.29 36.13
C ARG A 149 -3.84 -26.15 34.86
N PRO A 150 -4.95 -26.84 34.53
CA PRO A 150 -5.06 -27.58 33.28
C PRO A 150 -5.00 -26.63 32.09
N ALA A 151 -4.10 -26.90 31.14
CA ALA A 151 -3.91 -26.10 29.95
C ALA A 151 -3.58 -26.99 28.73
N PRO A 152 -3.92 -26.56 27.51
CA PRO A 152 -3.55 -27.28 26.30
C PRO A 152 -2.03 -27.44 26.20
N ASN A 153 -1.55 -28.65 25.90
CA ASN A 153 -0.09 -28.87 25.78
C ASN A 153 0.52 -28.03 24.64
N GLY A 154 -0.27 -27.67 23.62
CA GLY A 154 0.18 -26.77 22.56
C GLY A 154 0.61 -25.40 23.09
N GLU A 155 -0.16 -24.81 24.02
CA GLU A 155 0.22 -23.56 24.69
C GLU A 155 1.46 -23.74 25.58
N ILE A 156 1.53 -24.84 26.32
CA ILE A 156 2.67 -25.13 27.20
C ILE A 156 3.94 -25.28 26.38
N ASN A 157 3.90 -25.96 25.23
CA ASN A 157 5.06 -26.12 24.34
C ASN A 157 5.47 -24.80 23.69
N LEU A 158 4.51 -23.94 23.34
CA LEU A 158 4.78 -22.66 22.67
C LEU A 158 5.33 -21.59 23.63
N TRP A 159 4.78 -21.49 24.84
CA TRP A 159 5.05 -20.40 25.77
C TRP A 159 5.72 -20.83 27.09
N ALA A 160 6.02 -22.12 27.24
CA ALA A 160 6.47 -22.76 28.47
C ALA A 160 5.47 -22.65 29.64
N CYS A 161 4.25 -22.14 29.41
CA CYS A 161 3.21 -21.93 30.41
C CYS A 161 1.83 -21.79 29.74
N CYS A 162 0.74 -21.73 30.51
CA CYS A 162 -0.61 -21.56 29.96
C CYS A 162 -0.85 -20.11 29.48
N GLY A 163 -1.83 -19.92 28.59
CA GLY A 163 -2.16 -18.61 28.04
C GLY A 163 -2.46 -17.52 29.07
N PHE A 164 -3.04 -17.87 30.23
CA PHE A 164 -3.26 -16.92 31.32
C PHE A 164 -1.97 -16.46 32.01
N CYS A 165 -1.03 -17.39 32.25
CA CYS A 165 0.27 -17.04 32.80
C CYS A 165 1.09 -16.23 31.79
N HIS A 166 1.03 -16.62 30.52
CA HIS A 166 1.67 -15.90 29.43
C HIS A 166 1.15 -14.45 29.34
N ARG A 167 -0.17 -14.23 29.40
CA ARG A 167 -0.77 -12.89 29.42
C ARG A 167 -0.32 -12.07 30.63
N ARG A 168 -0.26 -12.66 31.82
CA ARG A 168 0.17 -11.97 33.04
C ARG A 168 1.60 -11.43 32.94
N ARG A 169 2.51 -12.15 32.26
CA ARG A 169 3.89 -11.69 32.04
C ARG A 169 3.98 -10.35 31.30
N PHE A 170 3.02 -10.02 30.44
CA PHE A 170 2.99 -8.73 29.73
C PHE A 170 2.33 -7.61 30.51
N THR A 171 1.55 -7.93 31.55
CA THR A 171 0.90 -6.92 32.40
C THR A 171 1.74 -6.52 33.62
N GLU A 172 2.72 -7.36 33.99
CA GLU A 172 3.60 -7.16 35.15
C GLU A 172 5.00 -6.63 34.74
N ALA A 173 5.21 -6.28 33.47
CA ALA A 173 6.43 -5.70 32.90
C ALA A 173 6.19 -4.26 32.46
#